data_AF-A0A965UQC8-F1
#
_entry.id   AF-A0A965UQC8-F1
#
_cell.length_a   1.000
_cell.length_b   1.000
_cell.length_c   1.000
_cell.angle_alpha   90.00
_cell.angle_beta   90.00
_cell.angle_gamma   90.00
#
_symmetry.space_group_name_H-M   'P 1'
#
loop_
_entity.id
_entity.type
_entity.pdbx_description
1 polymer ?
#
loop_
_entity_poly.entity_id
_entity_poly.type
_entity_poly.pdbx_seq_one_letter_code
_entity_poly.pdbx_strand_id
1 'polypeptide(L)'
;MADIKIKDLPAAAAVGTSVVPVMTANGSATNAVTLAAVAALGGGPPALHAASHAAGAADAITPNSIGAAIASHAHGAITSDGKVGSAAGIPLVTGAGGAITAGEFGNGSGTFCQGNDSRLSNPRTPTSHAATHATGAADPIAPADIGAATSGHVHGNITSAGQIGTTSGLPIMTSASGLLVAGAFGASAGTVCQGNDARLSDSRTPNTHAASHASGGSDAVTLAISQVTNLQTLLDGKVASNVTGIAGAVAITNVVKVTQAQYDAIASPSATTLYVIVAS
;
A
#
# COMPACT_ATOMS: atom_id res chain seq x y z
N MET A 1 -54.25 -9.11 -100.47
CA MET A 1 -55.20 -8.86 -99.36
C MET A 1 -54.38 -8.50 -98.14
N ALA A 2 -54.71 -7.43 -97.42
CA ALA A 2 -53.93 -7.03 -96.24
C ALA A 2 -54.11 -8.06 -95.11
N ASP A 3 -53.03 -8.41 -94.41
CA ASP A 3 -53.08 -9.30 -93.26
C ASP A 3 -53.93 -8.67 -92.14
N ILE A 4 -55.10 -9.25 -91.90
CA ILE A 4 -55.94 -8.91 -90.75
C ILE A 4 -55.33 -9.59 -89.53
N LYS A 5 -54.81 -8.80 -88.57
CA LYS A 5 -54.33 -9.35 -87.30
C LYS A 5 -55.52 -9.71 -86.42
N ILE A 6 -55.43 -10.83 -85.71
CA ILE A 6 -56.48 -11.39 -84.85
C ILE A 6 -57.10 -10.37 -83.86
N LYS A 7 -56.33 -9.38 -83.43
CA LYS A 7 -56.75 -8.31 -82.50
C LYS A 7 -57.71 -7.27 -83.12
N ASP A 8 -57.80 -7.19 -84.44
CA ASP A 8 -58.54 -6.15 -85.15
C ASP A 8 -59.95 -6.63 -85.59
N LEU A 9 -60.40 -7.80 -85.10
CA LEU A 9 -61.69 -8.41 -85.43
C LEU A 9 -62.74 -8.18 -84.32
N PRO A 10 -63.99 -7.81 -84.68
CA PRO A 10 -65.03 -7.46 -83.71
C PRO A 10 -65.46 -8.67 -82.86
N ALA A 11 -65.60 -8.45 -81.55
CA ALA A 11 -66.06 -9.46 -80.61
C ALA A 11 -67.56 -9.75 -80.79
N ALA A 12 -67.91 -10.71 -81.65
CA ALA A 12 -69.28 -11.17 -81.86
C ALA A 12 -69.51 -12.54 -81.22
N ALA A 13 -70.67 -12.69 -80.56
CA ALA A 13 -71.12 -13.91 -79.90
C ALA A 13 -71.32 -15.07 -80.89
N ALA A 14 -70.84 -16.26 -80.54
CA ALA A 14 -70.87 -17.45 -81.37
C ALA A 14 -72.30 -17.93 -81.65
N VAL A 15 -72.69 -18.05 -82.92
CA VAL A 15 -73.91 -18.77 -83.35
C VAL A 15 -73.47 -20.01 -84.12
N GLY A 16 -74.03 -21.15 -83.74
CA GLY A 16 -73.55 -22.49 -84.10
C GLY A 16 -73.49 -22.78 -85.60
N THR A 17 -72.28 -23.02 -86.09
CA THR A 17 -71.85 -24.12 -86.98
C THR A 17 -70.32 -24.03 -87.06
N SER A 18 -69.61 -24.93 -86.36
CA SER A 18 -68.15 -24.80 -86.15
C SER A 18 -67.30 -25.01 -87.41
N VAL A 19 -67.91 -25.43 -88.52
CA VAL A 19 -67.25 -25.75 -89.78
C VAL A 19 -68.15 -25.32 -90.93
N VAL A 20 -67.62 -24.52 -91.87
CA VAL A 20 -68.33 -24.08 -93.08
C VAL A 20 -67.59 -24.59 -94.31
N PRO A 21 -68.29 -25.16 -95.31
CA PRO A 21 -67.66 -25.56 -96.56
C PRO A 21 -67.16 -24.34 -97.33
N VAL A 22 -65.89 -24.37 -97.74
CA VAL A 22 -65.24 -23.37 -98.58
C VAL A 22 -64.67 -24.04 -99.83
N MET A 23 -64.89 -23.42 -100.99
CA MET A 23 -64.25 -23.86 -102.22
C MET A 23 -62.79 -23.38 -102.25
N THR A 24 -61.88 -24.32 -102.49
CA THR A 24 -60.49 -24.00 -102.82
C THR A 24 -60.41 -23.31 -104.18
N ALA A 25 -59.29 -22.63 -104.47
CA ALA A 25 -59.09 -21.96 -105.77
C ALA A 25 -59.22 -22.89 -106.99
N ASN A 26 -59.09 -24.22 -106.77
CA ASN A 26 -59.26 -25.25 -107.79
C ASN A 26 -60.69 -25.87 -107.82
N GLY A 27 -61.67 -25.26 -107.13
CA GLY A 27 -63.07 -25.67 -107.18
C GLY A 27 -63.46 -26.88 -106.31
N SER A 28 -62.55 -27.40 -105.47
CA SER A 28 -62.86 -28.51 -104.56
C SER A 28 -63.38 -27.98 -103.21
N ALA A 29 -64.46 -28.55 -102.70
CA ALA A 29 -65.04 -28.20 -101.41
C ALA A 29 -64.18 -28.76 -100.27
N THR A 30 -63.73 -27.89 -99.37
CA THR A 30 -63.01 -28.23 -98.14
C THR A 30 -63.72 -27.61 -96.94
N ASN A 31 -63.48 -28.14 -95.76
CA ASN A 31 -64.11 -27.66 -94.53
C ASN A 31 -63.19 -26.65 -93.84
N ALA A 32 -63.61 -25.38 -93.77
CA ALA A 32 -62.89 -24.34 -93.02
C ALA A 32 -63.48 -24.21 -91.61
N VAL A 33 -62.62 -24.20 -90.60
CA VAL A 33 -63.02 -23.91 -89.21
C VAL A 33 -63.35 -22.42 -89.13
N THR A 34 -64.53 -22.10 -88.62
CA THR A 34 -64.95 -20.70 -88.51
C THR A 34 -64.13 -19.98 -87.44
N LEU A 35 -63.92 -18.67 -87.60
CA LEU A 35 -63.22 -17.84 -86.62
C LEU A 35 -63.90 -17.90 -85.24
N ALA A 36 -65.23 -18.06 -85.21
CA ALA A 36 -66.02 -18.29 -84.01
C ALA A 36 -65.69 -19.64 -83.34
N ALA A 37 -65.40 -20.68 -84.12
CA ALA A 37 -65.00 -21.99 -83.59
C ALA A 37 -63.57 -21.97 -83.00
N VAL A 38 -62.64 -21.21 -83.59
CA VAL A 38 -61.31 -21.00 -83.01
C VAL A 38 -61.39 -20.25 -81.68
N ALA A 39 -62.26 -19.24 -81.57
CA ALA A 39 -62.51 -18.52 -80.31
C ALA A 39 -63.15 -19.41 -79.21
N ALA A 40 -63.83 -20.50 -79.60
CA ALA A 40 -64.47 -21.45 -78.68
C ALA A 40 -63.52 -22.56 -78.17
N LEU A 41 -62.34 -22.74 -78.77
CA LEU A 41 -61.38 -23.81 -78.43
C LEU A 41 -60.55 -23.57 -77.15
N GLY A 42 -61.02 -22.67 -76.25
CA GLY A 42 -60.65 -22.73 -74.83
C GLY A 42 -59.64 -21.69 -74.36
N GLY A 43 -60.09 -20.44 -74.25
CA GLY A 43 -59.37 -19.42 -73.46
C GLY A 43 -60.14 -18.11 -73.29
N GLY A 44 -60.99 -17.75 -74.27
CA GLY A 44 -61.64 -16.43 -74.27
C GLY A 44 -60.63 -15.27 -74.22
N PRO A 45 -61.08 -14.02 -74.08
CA PRO A 45 -60.21 -12.89 -73.76
C PRO A 45 -59.44 -13.15 -72.44
N PRO A 46 -58.19 -12.72 -72.29
CA PRO A 46 -57.37 -13.01 -71.09
C PRO A 46 -58.03 -12.67 -69.74
N ALA A 47 -58.95 -11.69 -69.72
CA ALA A 47 -59.73 -11.35 -68.53
C ALA A 47 -60.76 -12.43 -68.13
N LEU A 48 -61.32 -13.16 -69.09
CA LEU A 48 -62.19 -14.32 -68.82
C LEU A 48 -61.37 -15.54 -68.39
N HIS A 49 -60.15 -15.69 -68.89
CA HIS A 49 -59.22 -16.72 -68.45
C HIS A 49 -58.75 -16.50 -67.00
N ALA A 50 -58.40 -15.27 -66.60
CA ALA A 50 -58.04 -15.00 -65.20
C ALA A 50 -59.19 -15.36 -64.23
N ALA A 51 -60.44 -15.15 -64.63
CA ALA A 51 -61.60 -15.51 -63.83
C ALA A 51 -61.82 -17.03 -63.70
N SER A 52 -61.36 -17.85 -64.65
CA SER A 52 -61.46 -19.31 -64.52
C SER A 52 -60.59 -19.86 -63.39
N HIS A 53 -59.55 -19.12 -62.98
CA HIS A 53 -58.68 -19.46 -61.86
C HIS A 53 -59.17 -18.96 -60.49
N ALA A 54 -60.29 -18.23 -60.43
CA ALA A 54 -60.84 -17.73 -59.18
C ALA A 54 -61.33 -18.87 -58.27
N ALA A 55 -61.33 -18.64 -56.96
CA ALA A 55 -61.83 -19.60 -55.97
C ALA A 55 -63.30 -19.98 -56.26
N GLY A 56 -63.59 -21.28 -56.35
CA GLY A 56 -64.93 -21.81 -56.65
C GLY A 56 -65.28 -21.89 -58.13
N ALA A 57 -64.41 -21.46 -59.04
CA ALA A 57 -64.57 -21.66 -60.49
C ALA A 57 -64.18 -23.08 -60.92
N ALA A 58 -64.47 -23.42 -62.18
CA ALA A 58 -64.22 -24.76 -62.73
C ALA A 58 -62.74 -25.14 -62.82
N ASP A 59 -61.83 -24.15 -62.94
CA ASP A 59 -60.38 -24.32 -63.02
C ASP A 59 -59.66 -23.51 -61.91
N ALA A 60 -60.23 -23.55 -60.70
CA ALA A 60 -59.72 -22.81 -59.55
C ALA A 60 -58.30 -23.27 -59.17
N ILE A 61 -57.37 -22.33 -59.08
CA ILE A 61 -56.02 -22.59 -58.57
C ILE A 61 -56.07 -22.41 -57.04
N THR A 62 -55.92 -23.51 -56.30
CA THR A 62 -55.80 -23.48 -54.84
C THR A 62 -54.35 -23.19 -54.45
N PRO A 63 -54.06 -22.73 -53.22
CA PRO A 63 -52.68 -22.64 -52.75
C PRO A 63 -51.90 -23.94 -52.95
N ASN A 64 -52.53 -25.10 -52.71
CA ASN A 64 -51.94 -26.41 -52.98
C ASN A 64 -51.58 -26.63 -54.46
N SER A 65 -52.38 -26.09 -55.39
CA SER A 65 -52.14 -26.21 -56.84
C SER A 65 -50.81 -25.60 -57.29
N ILE A 66 -50.24 -24.69 -56.51
CA ILE A 66 -48.96 -24.01 -56.80
C ILE A 66 -47.90 -24.23 -55.70
N GLY A 67 -48.15 -25.16 -54.76
CA GLY A 67 -47.29 -25.38 -53.60
C GLY A 67 -47.24 -24.21 -52.61
N ALA A 68 -48.17 -23.26 -52.71
CA ALA A 68 -48.34 -22.21 -51.73
C ALA A 68 -48.98 -22.76 -50.46
N ALA A 69 -48.55 -22.23 -49.31
CA ALA A 69 -49.14 -22.58 -48.04
C ALA A 69 -50.63 -22.19 -48.00
N ILE A 70 -51.44 -23.03 -47.36
CA ILE A 70 -52.85 -22.72 -47.11
C ILE A 70 -52.97 -21.42 -46.28
N ALA A 71 -54.04 -20.66 -46.50
CA ALA A 71 -54.25 -19.33 -45.88
C ALA A 71 -54.17 -19.35 -44.34
N SER A 72 -54.42 -20.50 -43.70
CA SER A 72 -54.16 -20.74 -42.29
C SER A 72 -53.29 -21.97 -42.12
N HIS A 73 -52.02 -21.78 -41.80
CA HIS A 73 -51.08 -22.83 -41.42
C HIS A 73 -50.36 -22.43 -40.12
N ALA A 74 -49.76 -23.40 -39.45
CA ALA A 74 -49.07 -23.17 -38.19
C ALA A 74 -47.60 -22.83 -38.40
N HIS A 75 -47.11 -21.75 -37.79
CA HIS A 75 -45.68 -21.42 -37.70
C HIS A 75 -45.10 -21.83 -36.33
N GLY A 76 -45.51 -23.01 -35.84
CA GLY A 76 -45.21 -23.43 -34.47
C GLY A 76 -45.86 -22.47 -33.46
N ALA A 77 -45.03 -21.82 -32.65
CA ALA A 77 -45.46 -20.83 -31.65
C ALA A 77 -45.44 -19.36 -32.16
N ILE A 78 -45.11 -19.15 -33.45
CA ILE A 78 -45.23 -17.86 -34.12
C ILE A 78 -46.66 -17.73 -34.68
N THR A 79 -47.35 -16.64 -34.38
CA THR A 79 -48.67 -16.35 -34.95
C THR A 79 -48.54 -15.87 -36.41
N SER A 80 -49.62 -15.90 -37.20
CA SER A 80 -49.59 -15.49 -38.61
C SER A 80 -49.25 -14.00 -38.83
N ASP A 81 -49.37 -13.17 -37.80
CA ASP A 81 -48.92 -11.78 -37.76
C ASP A 81 -47.52 -11.60 -37.13
N GLY A 82 -46.78 -12.70 -36.95
CA GLY A 82 -45.36 -12.71 -36.58
C GLY A 82 -45.05 -12.58 -35.08
N LYS A 83 -46.02 -12.74 -34.19
CA LYS A 83 -45.81 -12.60 -32.74
C LYS A 83 -45.42 -13.94 -32.10
N VAL A 84 -44.66 -13.88 -31.02
CA VAL A 84 -44.38 -15.03 -30.14
C VAL A 84 -44.90 -14.69 -28.74
N GLY A 85 -46.03 -15.28 -28.36
CA GLY A 85 -46.73 -14.95 -27.11
C GLY A 85 -47.49 -13.62 -27.16
N SER A 86 -48.14 -13.28 -26.04
CA SER A 86 -48.98 -12.08 -25.90
C SER A 86 -48.43 -11.02 -24.95
N ALA A 87 -47.42 -11.36 -24.13
CA ALA A 87 -46.83 -10.44 -23.16
C ALA A 87 -45.61 -9.70 -23.76
N ALA A 88 -45.56 -8.39 -23.56
CA ALA A 88 -44.46 -7.54 -24.05
C ALA A 88 -43.26 -7.56 -23.09
N GLY A 89 -42.07 -7.33 -23.63
CA GLY A 89 -40.84 -7.15 -22.84
C GLY A 89 -40.25 -8.44 -22.25
N ILE A 90 -40.79 -9.60 -22.61
CA ILE A 90 -40.26 -10.90 -22.17
C ILE A 90 -39.18 -11.41 -23.14
N PRO A 91 -38.18 -12.17 -22.63
CA PRO A 91 -37.19 -12.81 -23.48
C PRO A 91 -37.80 -13.93 -24.32
N LEU A 92 -37.12 -14.33 -25.39
CA LEU A 92 -37.47 -15.52 -26.17
C LEU A 92 -36.52 -16.67 -25.82
N VAL A 93 -37.05 -17.88 -25.76
CA VAL A 93 -36.28 -19.11 -25.54
C VAL A 93 -36.55 -20.12 -26.65
N THR A 94 -35.60 -21.03 -26.86
CA THR A 94 -35.82 -22.21 -27.70
C THR A 94 -36.36 -23.34 -26.82
N GLY A 95 -37.54 -23.84 -27.17
CA GLY A 95 -38.15 -25.02 -26.59
C GLY A 95 -37.69 -26.31 -27.28
N ALA A 96 -38.30 -27.43 -26.86
CA ALA A 96 -38.06 -28.73 -27.48
C ALA A 96 -38.31 -28.68 -29.01
N GLY A 97 -37.42 -29.32 -29.78
CA GLY A 97 -37.51 -29.30 -31.25
C GLY A 97 -37.15 -27.96 -31.90
N GLY A 98 -36.59 -27.00 -31.16
CA GLY A 98 -36.13 -25.70 -31.68
C GLY A 98 -37.23 -24.65 -31.87
N ALA A 99 -38.45 -24.93 -31.41
CA ALA A 99 -39.54 -23.96 -31.45
C ALA A 99 -39.23 -22.74 -30.56
N ILE A 100 -39.51 -21.52 -31.03
CA ILE A 100 -39.31 -20.30 -30.24
C ILE A 100 -40.53 -20.05 -29.37
N THR A 101 -40.36 -19.95 -28.06
CA THR A 101 -41.43 -19.62 -27.11
C THR A 101 -41.05 -18.40 -26.28
N ALA A 102 -42.06 -17.80 -25.64
CA ALA A 102 -41.86 -16.82 -24.59
C ALA A 102 -41.06 -17.44 -23.42
N GLY A 103 -40.01 -16.77 -22.99
CA GLY A 103 -39.26 -17.08 -21.77
C GLY A 103 -39.73 -16.24 -20.58
N GLU A 104 -39.11 -16.46 -19.43
CA GLU A 104 -39.46 -15.78 -18.19
C GLU A 104 -38.25 -15.12 -17.54
N PHE A 105 -38.47 -14.00 -16.85
CA PHE A 105 -37.49 -13.45 -15.93
C PHE A 105 -37.67 -14.07 -14.54
N GLY A 106 -36.58 -14.42 -13.88
CA GLY A 106 -36.62 -15.07 -12.57
C GLY A 106 -35.25 -15.51 -12.06
N ASN A 107 -35.26 -16.22 -10.94
CA ASN A 107 -34.06 -16.78 -10.29
C ASN A 107 -33.94 -18.30 -10.41
N GLY A 108 -34.89 -18.94 -11.09
CA GLY A 108 -34.88 -20.38 -11.36
C GLY A 108 -34.04 -20.76 -12.59
N SER A 109 -33.79 -22.06 -12.75
CA SER A 109 -33.17 -22.60 -13.98
C SER A 109 -34.01 -22.24 -15.21
N GLY A 110 -33.35 -21.88 -16.31
CA GLY A 110 -34.02 -21.54 -17.58
C GLY A 110 -34.68 -20.16 -17.62
N THR A 111 -34.51 -19.33 -16.59
CA THR A 111 -35.03 -17.95 -16.54
C THR A 111 -33.91 -16.92 -16.69
N PHE A 112 -34.27 -15.70 -17.11
CA PHE A 112 -33.31 -14.60 -17.28
C PHE A 112 -33.34 -13.66 -16.07
N CYS A 113 -32.20 -13.04 -15.75
CA CYS A 113 -32.17 -11.89 -14.84
C CYS A 113 -32.51 -10.60 -15.59
N GLN A 114 -33.38 -9.76 -15.03
CA GLN A 114 -33.56 -8.38 -15.53
C GLN A 114 -32.40 -7.49 -15.11
N GLY A 115 -32.21 -6.36 -15.78
CA GLY A 115 -31.15 -5.40 -15.43
C GLY A 115 -31.26 -4.84 -14.00
N ASN A 116 -32.46 -4.81 -13.42
CA ASN A 116 -32.73 -4.41 -12.04
C ASN A 116 -32.73 -5.61 -11.06
N ASP A 117 -32.32 -6.79 -11.49
CA ASP A 117 -32.23 -7.96 -10.62
C ASP A 117 -31.16 -7.74 -9.55
N SER A 118 -31.53 -7.91 -8.29
CA SER A 118 -30.64 -7.74 -7.14
C SER A 118 -29.35 -8.57 -7.22
N ARG A 119 -29.38 -9.71 -7.93
CA ARG A 119 -28.19 -10.55 -8.15
C ARG A 119 -27.13 -9.87 -9.00
N LEU A 120 -27.51 -8.92 -9.85
CA LEU A 120 -26.60 -8.12 -10.68
C LEU A 120 -26.07 -6.87 -9.95
N SER A 121 -26.60 -6.56 -8.78
CA SER A 121 -26.18 -5.39 -8.01
C SER A 121 -24.82 -5.62 -7.30
N ASN A 122 -24.02 -4.55 -7.17
CA ASN A 122 -22.70 -4.57 -6.53
C ASN A 122 -22.70 -4.81 -5.00
N PRO A 123 -23.72 -4.41 -4.21
CA PRO A 123 -23.71 -4.65 -2.77
C PRO A 123 -24.17 -6.07 -2.41
N ARG A 124 -23.64 -7.10 -3.08
CA ARG A 124 -23.78 -8.46 -2.56
C ARG A 124 -22.95 -8.52 -1.28
N THR A 125 -23.61 -8.78 -0.13
CA THR A 125 -22.90 -9.05 1.11
C THR A 125 -21.92 -10.19 0.84
N PRO A 126 -20.59 -9.94 0.93
CA PRO A 126 -19.62 -11.00 0.71
C PRO A 126 -19.92 -12.15 1.67
N THR A 127 -19.84 -13.39 1.18
CA THR A 127 -19.85 -14.53 2.08
C THR A 127 -18.70 -14.40 3.07
N SER A 128 -18.97 -14.68 4.35
CA SER A 128 -17.92 -14.65 5.36
C SER A 128 -16.80 -15.61 4.97
N HIS A 129 -15.61 -15.07 4.72
CA HIS A 129 -14.41 -15.83 4.36
C HIS A 129 -13.22 -15.46 5.25
N ALA A 130 -13.38 -14.56 6.23
CA ALA A 130 -12.32 -14.24 7.17
C ALA A 130 -11.80 -15.50 7.91
N ALA A 131 -12.68 -16.47 8.16
CA ALA A 131 -12.30 -17.74 8.78
C ALA A 131 -11.41 -18.61 7.87
N THR A 132 -11.47 -18.47 6.54
CA THR A 132 -10.59 -19.24 5.65
C THR A 132 -9.14 -18.77 5.73
N HIS A 133 -8.93 -17.51 6.13
CA HIS A 133 -7.60 -16.91 6.34
C HIS A 133 -6.97 -17.20 7.70
N ALA A 134 -7.69 -17.86 8.61
CA ALA A 134 -7.14 -18.25 9.89
C ALA A 134 -6.01 -19.28 9.72
N THR A 135 -5.06 -19.28 10.66
CA THR A 135 -3.99 -20.28 10.70
C THR A 135 -4.58 -21.70 10.75
N GLY A 136 -4.19 -22.56 9.79
CA GLY A 136 -4.67 -23.95 9.70
C GLY A 136 -6.04 -24.12 9.01
N ALA A 137 -6.65 -23.05 8.50
CA ALA A 137 -7.85 -23.13 7.68
C ALA A 137 -7.56 -23.46 6.20
N ALA A 138 -8.55 -23.32 5.32
CA ALA A 138 -8.45 -23.71 3.92
C ALA A 138 -7.58 -22.77 3.05
N ASP A 139 -7.48 -21.49 3.41
CA ASP A 139 -6.69 -20.48 2.71
C ASP A 139 -5.93 -19.57 3.71
N PRO A 140 -5.06 -20.14 4.56
CA PRO A 140 -4.40 -19.38 5.62
C PRO A 140 -3.46 -18.33 5.05
N ILE A 141 -3.48 -17.13 5.63
CA ILE A 141 -2.46 -16.12 5.36
C ILE A 141 -1.37 -16.27 6.42
N ALA A 142 -0.20 -16.77 6.02
CA ALA A 142 0.96 -16.81 6.89
C ALA A 142 1.53 -15.40 7.08
N PRO A 143 2.17 -15.09 8.23
CA PRO A 143 2.79 -13.78 8.44
C PRO A 143 3.73 -13.36 7.29
N ALA A 144 4.47 -14.32 6.70
CA ALA A 144 5.37 -14.07 5.57
C ALA A 144 4.65 -13.54 4.31
N ASP A 145 3.40 -13.94 4.08
CA ASP A 145 2.63 -13.57 2.87
C ASP A 145 2.32 -12.07 2.81
N ILE A 146 2.30 -11.41 3.97
CA ILE A 146 2.02 -9.98 4.12
C ILE A 146 3.22 -9.19 4.68
N GLY A 147 4.39 -9.82 4.79
CA GLY A 147 5.59 -9.22 5.37
C GLY A 147 5.50 -8.99 6.90
N ALA A 148 4.57 -9.65 7.59
CA ALA A 148 4.48 -9.63 9.04
C ALA A 148 5.49 -10.60 9.67
N ALA A 149 5.98 -10.23 10.86
CA ALA A 149 6.85 -11.09 11.65
C ALA A 149 6.06 -12.29 12.22
N THR A 150 6.70 -13.47 12.28
CA THR A 150 6.09 -14.69 12.83
C THR A 150 5.78 -14.54 14.32
N SER A 151 4.74 -15.20 14.85
CA SER A 151 4.33 -15.12 16.27
C SER A 151 5.44 -15.43 17.29
N GLY A 152 6.50 -16.15 16.89
CA GLY A 152 7.65 -16.50 17.74
C GLY A 152 8.92 -15.69 17.45
N HIS A 153 8.85 -14.61 16.67
CA HIS A 153 10.03 -13.78 16.44
C HIS A 153 10.47 -13.10 17.75
N VAL A 154 11.79 -12.86 17.85
CA VAL A 154 12.42 -12.42 19.09
C VAL A 154 12.91 -10.99 18.94
N HIS A 155 12.57 -10.12 19.89
CA HIS A 155 13.09 -8.75 19.97
C HIS A 155 14.41 -8.69 20.76
N GLY A 156 15.29 -9.68 20.54
CA GLY A 156 16.46 -9.90 21.40
C GLY A 156 16.06 -10.20 22.85
N ASN A 157 16.44 -9.32 23.78
CA ASN A 157 16.13 -9.45 25.21
C ASN A 157 14.85 -8.72 25.63
N ILE A 158 14.17 -8.04 24.70
CA ILE A 158 12.88 -7.40 24.97
C ILE A 158 11.82 -8.49 24.88
N THR A 159 11.10 -8.71 25.98
CA THR A 159 9.98 -9.67 26.02
C THR A 159 8.79 -9.16 25.18
N SER A 160 7.82 -10.01 24.86
CA SER A 160 6.58 -9.59 24.18
C SER A 160 5.77 -8.56 24.96
N ALA A 161 5.99 -8.45 26.28
CA ALA A 161 5.42 -7.40 27.13
C ALA A 161 6.22 -6.08 27.10
N GLY A 162 7.28 -5.99 26.29
CA GLY A 162 8.15 -4.82 26.18
C GLY A 162 9.16 -4.67 27.33
N GLN A 163 9.33 -5.68 28.18
CA GLN A 163 10.18 -5.61 29.38
C GLN A 163 11.62 -6.07 29.07
N ILE A 164 12.61 -5.45 29.73
CA ILE A 164 14.02 -5.87 29.73
C ILE A 164 14.36 -6.39 31.13
N GLY A 165 14.39 -7.71 31.29
CA GLY A 165 14.55 -8.37 32.59
C GLY A 165 13.28 -8.34 33.45
N THR A 166 13.36 -8.96 34.64
CA THR A 166 12.21 -9.11 35.57
C THR A 166 12.41 -8.38 36.90
N THR A 167 13.61 -7.87 37.18
CA THR A 167 13.95 -7.20 38.45
C THR A 167 13.82 -5.69 38.31
N SER A 168 12.96 -5.10 39.13
CA SER A 168 12.76 -3.65 39.17
C SER A 168 13.99 -2.91 39.70
N GLY A 169 14.21 -1.69 39.19
CA GLY A 169 15.22 -0.75 39.68
C GLY A 169 16.64 -1.00 39.19
N LEU A 170 16.89 -2.05 38.40
CA LEU A 170 18.20 -2.29 37.79
C LEU A 170 18.49 -1.30 36.65
N PRO A 171 19.76 -0.91 36.45
CA PRO A 171 20.15 -0.08 35.32
C PRO A 171 20.03 -0.88 34.01
N ILE A 172 19.84 -0.19 32.88
CA ILE A 172 19.90 -0.80 31.55
C ILE A 172 21.25 -0.49 30.92
N MET A 173 21.91 -1.51 30.39
CA MET A 173 23.19 -1.40 29.69
C MET A 173 23.16 -2.25 28.42
N THR A 174 24.15 -2.08 27.54
CA THR A 174 24.29 -2.90 26.34
C THR A 174 25.29 -4.03 26.56
N SER A 175 25.00 -5.19 25.97
CA SER A 175 25.97 -6.28 25.82
C SER A 175 26.99 -5.96 24.71
N ALA A 176 28.03 -6.79 24.57
CA ALA A 176 29.05 -6.63 23.53
C ALA A 176 28.46 -6.64 22.10
N SER A 177 27.34 -7.34 21.89
CA SER A 177 26.58 -7.36 20.63
C SER A 177 25.54 -6.24 20.48
N GLY A 178 25.48 -5.30 21.43
CA GLY A 178 24.55 -4.16 21.40
C GLY A 178 23.14 -4.45 21.91
N LEU A 179 22.82 -5.68 22.34
CA LEU A 179 21.52 -5.99 22.96
C LEU A 179 21.39 -5.28 24.31
N LEU A 180 20.22 -4.70 24.57
CA LEU A 180 19.88 -4.16 25.90
C LEU A 180 19.76 -5.30 26.91
N VAL A 181 20.34 -5.12 28.08
CA VAL A 181 20.31 -6.06 29.21
C VAL A 181 20.09 -5.29 30.51
N ALA A 182 19.46 -5.93 31.49
CA ALA A 182 19.46 -5.44 32.86
C ALA A 182 20.86 -5.63 33.45
N GLY A 183 21.49 -4.53 33.85
CA GLY A 183 22.78 -4.51 34.52
C GLY A 183 22.67 -4.72 36.03
N ALA A 184 23.79 -4.63 36.72
CA ALA A 184 23.84 -4.69 38.17
C ALA A 184 24.46 -3.43 38.75
N PHE A 185 24.05 -3.11 39.98
CA PHE A 185 24.78 -2.15 40.79
C PHE A 185 25.90 -2.82 41.56
N GLY A 186 27.05 -2.14 41.69
CA GLY A 186 28.20 -2.71 42.40
C GLY A 186 29.49 -1.93 42.22
N ALA A 187 30.57 -2.49 42.79
CA ALA A 187 31.91 -1.91 42.74
C ALA A 187 32.84 -2.53 41.69
N SER A 188 32.44 -3.64 41.09
CA SER A 188 33.21 -4.37 40.08
C SER A 188 33.11 -3.70 38.70
N ALA A 189 34.08 -3.97 37.82
CA ALA A 189 34.00 -3.56 36.42
C ALA A 189 32.71 -4.08 35.77
N GLY A 190 32.07 -3.25 34.94
CA GLY A 190 30.81 -3.59 34.27
C GLY A 190 29.56 -3.43 35.15
N THR A 191 29.67 -2.84 36.34
CA THR A 191 28.52 -2.50 37.21
C THR A 191 28.38 -0.98 37.37
N VAL A 192 27.17 -0.53 37.69
CA VAL A 192 26.86 0.89 37.91
C VAL A 192 26.96 1.21 39.41
N CYS A 193 27.52 2.37 39.76
CA CYS A 193 27.44 2.89 41.13
C CYS A 193 26.05 3.50 41.41
N GLN A 194 25.39 3.06 42.49
CA GLN A 194 24.16 3.73 42.96
C GLN A 194 24.48 5.06 43.65
N GLY A 195 23.48 5.93 43.77
CA GLY A 195 23.66 7.23 44.44
C GLY A 195 24.13 7.13 45.90
N ASN A 196 23.86 6.01 46.58
CA ASN A 196 24.32 5.73 47.94
C ASN A 196 25.62 4.91 48.01
N ASP A 197 26.33 4.74 46.89
CA ASP A 197 27.60 4.01 46.84
C ASP A 197 28.69 4.79 47.60
N ALA A 198 29.37 4.11 48.53
CA ALA A 198 30.37 4.73 49.40
C ALA A 198 31.53 5.40 48.63
N ARG A 199 31.81 4.96 47.40
CA ARG A 199 32.84 5.57 46.54
C ARG A 199 32.48 6.99 46.11
N LEU A 200 31.20 7.34 46.11
CA LEU A 200 30.69 8.68 45.81
C LEU A 200 30.70 9.60 47.05
N SER A 201 31.05 9.10 48.23
CA SER A 201 31.13 9.92 49.44
C SER A 201 32.45 10.72 49.52
N ASP A 202 32.38 11.90 50.15
CA ASP A 202 33.53 12.77 50.40
C ASP A 202 34.43 12.28 51.55
N SER A 203 33.96 11.31 52.35
CA SER A 203 34.69 10.75 53.49
C SER A 203 35.69 9.66 53.08
N ARG A 204 36.37 9.84 51.94
CA ARG A 204 37.50 8.96 51.60
C ARG A 204 38.69 9.37 52.44
N THR A 205 39.32 8.41 53.12
CA THR A 205 40.61 8.65 53.77
C THR A 205 41.59 9.15 52.71
N PRO A 206 42.08 10.40 52.80
CA PRO A 206 43.07 10.89 51.86
C PRO A 206 44.27 9.94 51.86
N ASN A 207 44.86 9.68 50.70
CA ASN A 207 46.17 9.05 50.68
C ASN A 207 47.14 9.91 51.49
N THR A 208 48.15 9.30 52.09
CA THR A 208 49.09 10.02 52.95
C THR A 208 49.89 11.04 52.11
N HIS A 209 49.43 12.29 52.10
CA HIS A 209 50.04 13.42 51.38
C HIS A 209 51.00 14.24 52.26
N ALA A 210 51.00 14.01 53.58
CA ALA A 210 51.90 14.74 54.47
C ALA A 210 53.39 14.50 54.14
N ALA A 211 53.73 13.29 53.68
CA ALA A 211 55.11 12.93 53.35
C ALA A 211 55.61 13.55 52.03
N SER A 212 54.74 13.88 51.07
CA SER A 212 55.16 14.53 49.82
C SER A 212 55.61 15.97 50.05
N HIS A 213 55.05 16.66 51.05
CA HIS A 213 55.40 18.03 51.43
C HIS A 213 56.65 18.16 52.30
N ALA A 214 57.15 17.05 52.85
CA ALA A 214 58.35 17.06 53.67
C ALA A 214 59.59 17.47 52.87
N SER A 215 60.65 17.88 53.57
CA SER A 215 61.95 18.14 52.93
C SER A 215 62.45 16.89 52.20
N GLY A 216 62.74 17.01 50.91
CA GLY A 216 63.13 15.89 50.04
C GLY A 216 61.96 15.01 49.55
N GLY A 217 60.70 15.37 49.83
CA GLY A 217 59.52 14.73 49.26
C GLY A 217 59.29 15.04 47.78
N SER A 218 58.36 14.34 47.15
CA SER A 218 58.06 14.49 45.71
C SER A 218 57.41 15.83 45.33
N ASP A 219 56.75 16.48 46.29
CA ASP A 219 56.13 17.81 46.15
C ASP A 219 56.48 18.65 47.39
N ALA A 220 57.79 18.72 47.64
CA ALA A 220 58.33 19.36 48.84
C ALA A 220 58.02 20.87 48.84
N VAL A 221 57.45 21.36 49.94
CA VAL A 221 57.19 22.80 50.10
C VAL A 221 58.46 23.47 50.61
N THR A 222 59.24 24.02 49.67
CA THR A 222 60.41 24.83 50.03
C THR A 222 59.96 26.24 50.40
N LEU A 223 60.07 26.59 51.68
CA LEU A 223 59.73 27.93 52.18
C LEU A 223 60.99 28.80 52.28
N ALA A 224 61.00 29.90 51.54
CA ALA A 224 61.94 31.01 51.75
C ALA A 224 61.53 31.81 53.00
N ILE A 225 62.51 32.45 53.65
CA ILE A 225 62.28 33.27 54.86
C ILE A 225 61.23 34.37 54.60
N SER A 226 61.17 34.90 53.37
CA SER A 226 60.19 35.91 52.95
C SER A 226 58.73 35.41 52.90
N GLN A 227 58.51 34.09 52.84
CA GLN A 227 57.16 33.50 52.78
C GLN A 227 56.55 33.29 54.18
N VAL A 228 57.37 33.28 55.23
CA VAL A 228 56.90 33.17 56.60
C VAL A 228 56.79 34.58 57.19
N THR A 229 55.53 35.05 57.32
CA THR A 229 55.24 36.38 57.85
C THR A 229 55.98 36.66 59.15
N ASN A 230 56.65 37.80 59.22
CA ASN A 230 57.46 38.29 60.35
C ASN A 230 58.74 37.50 60.67
N LEU A 231 59.04 36.36 60.03
CA LEU A 231 60.21 35.55 60.38
C LEU A 231 61.53 36.32 60.19
N GLN A 232 61.67 37.05 59.08
CA GLN A 232 62.83 37.89 58.82
C GLN A 232 63.03 38.93 59.93
N THR A 233 61.98 39.70 60.25
CA THR A 233 62.02 40.73 61.29
C THR A 233 62.33 40.14 62.68
N LEU A 234 61.79 38.96 62.99
CA LEU A 234 62.09 38.28 64.26
C LEU A 234 63.55 37.83 64.33
N LEU A 235 64.10 37.26 63.25
CA LEU A 235 65.52 36.86 63.19
C LEU A 235 66.45 38.07 63.29
N ASP A 236 66.14 39.15 62.57
CA ASP A 236 66.91 40.40 62.63
C ASP A 236 66.87 41.02 64.04
N GLY A 237 65.72 40.90 64.72
CA GLY A 237 65.53 41.37 66.09
C GLY A 237 66.16 40.48 67.19
N LYS A 238 66.67 39.28 66.87
CA LYS A 238 67.34 38.41 67.86
C LYS A 238 68.73 38.92 68.28
N VAL A 239 69.35 39.84 67.52
CA VAL A 239 70.50 40.62 68.00
C VAL A 239 69.96 41.64 69.01
N ALA A 240 69.70 41.17 70.23
CA ALA A 240 69.07 41.99 71.25
C ALA A 240 70.05 43.09 71.72
N SER A 241 69.84 44.31 71.26
CA SER A 241 70.48 45.52 71.78
C SER A 241 69.39 46.45 72.30
N ASN A 242 69.25 46.54 73.63
CA ASN A 242 68.31 47.47 74.25
C ASN A 242 69.00 48.83 74.45
N VAL A 243 68.67 49.79 73.59
CA VAL A 243 69.20 51.16 73.63
C VAL A 243 68.23 52.15 74.30
N THR A 244 67.11 51.67 74.85
CA THR A 244 66.07 52.53 75.43
C THR A 244 66.62 53.30 76.64
N GLY A 245 66.48 54.64 76.60
CA GLY A 245 66.86 55.53 77.70
C GLY A 245 68.31 56.01 77.70
N ILE A 246 69.13 55.61 76.71
CA ILE A 246 70.53 56.04 76.61
C ILE A 246 70.71 56.99 75.42
N ALA A 247 70.89 58.29 75.71
CA ALA A 247 71.11 59.31 74.68
C ALA A 247 72.42 59.04 73.90
N GLY A 248 72.32 58.93 72.57
CA GLY A 248 73.47 58.66 71.69
C GLY A 248 73.84 57.18 71.52
N ALA A 249 73.12 56.25 72.15
CA ALA A 249 73.37 54.82 71.97
C ALA A 249 72.95 54.32 70.58
N VAL A 250 73.77 53.46 70.00
CA VAL A 250 73.53 52.82 68.70
C VAL A 250 73.26 51.33 68.93
N ALA A 251 72.23 50.78 68.29
CA ALA A 251 71.89 49.38 68.43
C ALA A 251 72.95 48.48 67.79
N ILE A 252 73.28 47.38 68.46
CA ILE A 252 74.13 46.34 67.91
C ILE A 252 73.33 45.62 66.80
N THR A 253 73.87 45.59 65.59
CA THR A 253 73.30 44.86 64.44
C THR A 253 74.15 43.66 64.05
N ASN A 254 75.34 43.53 64.63
CA ASN A 254 76.28 42.45 64.34
C ASN A 254 77.08 42.06 65.60
N VAL A 255 77.40 40.78 65.77
CA VAL A 255 78.26 40.30 66.87
C VAL A 255 79.35 39.45 66.26
N VAL A 256 80.62 39.85 66.48
CA VAL A 256 81.78 39.17 65.88
C VAL A 256 82.74 38.73 66.97
N LYS A 257 83.17 37.48 66.91
CA LYS A 257 84.24 36.95 67.76
C LYS A 257 85.58 37.17 67.07
N VAL A 258 86.51 37.83 67.75
CA VAL A 258 87.86 38.15 67.24
C VAL A 258 88.93 37.87 68.28
N THR A 259 90.17 37.65 67.85
CA THR A 259 91.35 37.67 68.72
C THR A 259 91.78 39.11 69.01
N GLN A 260 92.61 39.32 70.04
CA GLN A 260 93.12 40.64 70.38
C GLN A 260 93.86 41.30 69.20
N ALA A 261 94.76 40.56 68.54
CA ALA A 261 95.51 41.07 67.39
C ALA A 261 94.59 41.44 66.20
N GLN A 262 93.50 40.71 66.02
CA GLN A 262 92.52 41.01 64.97
C GLN A 262 91.70 42.26 65.30
N TYR A 263 91.33 42.47 66.57
CA TYR A 263 90.64 43.68 67.00
C TYR A 263 91.55 44.92 66.83
N ASP A 264 92.81 44.81 67.25
CA ASP A 264 93.79 45.90 67.18
C ASP A 264 94.12 46.27 65.72
N ALA A 265 93.94 45.35 64.77
CA ALA A 265 94.12 45.59 63.34
C ALA A 265 92.93 46.34 62.69
N ILE A 266 91.81 46.53 63.40
CA ILE A 266 90.64 47.25 62.87
C ILE A 266 90.90 48.76 63.00
N ALA A 267 91.20 49.42 61.87
CA ALA A 267 91.50 50.86 61.84
C ALA A 267 90.32 51.75 62.32
N SER A 268 89.08 51.28 62.21
CA SER A 268 87.88 51.98 62.70
C SER A 268 86.80 50.97 63.10
N PRO A 269 86.68 50.62 64.40
CA PRO A 269 85.66 49.69 64.89
C PRO A 269 84.24 50.21 64.64
N SER A 270 83.35 49.36 64.14
CA SER A 270 81.96 49.75 63.89
C SER A 270 81.20 49.92 65.21
N ALA A 271 80.53 51.06 65.36
CA ALA A 271 79.67 51.34 66.52
C ALA A 271 78.43 50.42 66.61
N THR A 272 78.10 49.70 65.54
CA THR A 272 76.97 48.73 65.51
C THR A 272 77.41 47.28 65.70
N THR A 273 78.71 47.02 65.90
CA THR A 273 79.24 45.66 66.05
C THR A 273 79.74 45.43 67.47
N LEU A 274 79.23 44.40 68.15
CA LEU A 274 79.79 43.93 69.41
C LEU A 274 80.97 42.99 69.11
N TYR A 275 82.18 43.42 69.44
CA TYR A 275 83.38 42.61 69.31
C TYR A 275 83.62 41.82 70.60
N VAL A 276 83.48 40.51 70.54
CA VAL A 276 83.81 39.61 71.66
C VAL A 276 85.27 39.21 71.50
N ILE A 277 86.15 39.90 72.24
CA ILE A 277 87.58 39.60 72.25
C ILE A 277 87.80 38.37 73.12
N VAL A 278 88.33 37.31 72.52
CA VAL A 278 88.72 36.12 73.27
C VAL A 278 90.23 36.01 73.34
N ALA A 279 90.73 35.48 74.45
CA ALA A 279 92.11 35.05 74.54
C ALA A 279 92.35 33.96 73.48
N SER A 280 93.46 34.09 72.77
CA SER A 280 93.95 33.11 71.80
C SER A 280 94.10 31.74 72.43
#